data_AF-A0A6B1GV36-F1
#
_entry.id   AF-A0A6B1GV36-F1
#
_cell.length_a   1.000
_cell.length_b   1.000
_cell.length_c   1.000
_cell.angle_alpha   90.00
_cell.angle_beta   90.00
_cell.angle_gamma   90.00
#
_symmetry.space_group_name_H-M   'P 1'
#
loop_
_entity.id
_entity.type
_entity.pdbx_description
1 polymer ?
#
loop_
_entity_poly.entity_id
_entity_poly.type
_entity_poly.pdbx_seq_one_letter_code
_entity_poly.pdbx_strand_id
1 'polypeptide(L)'
;MSISPELQSRIQGIVDSAPTVLFMKGNPATPQCGFSAQVVQVLNRLLPEYQTFDVLSDSDVREGVKEFSDWPTIPQLYVGGEFLGGCEIVKEMYDSGELHEALGMERAELSAGEVEISISAEAEQILRNAQQQQQAELHFGIDAKFQPFLGFGPAAGGELRVPVGGLFFLLDRDSAARARGASITVVDTEHGQRLDVDIPAARAGG
;
A
#
# COMPACT_ATOMS: atom_id res chain seq x y z
N MET A 1 -5.81 -1.65 34.74
CA MET A 1 -7.10 -1.68 35.48
C MET A 1 -8.17 -1.81 34.39
N SER A 2 -9.46 -1.84 34.72
CA SER A 2 -10.48 -1.72 33.68
C SER A 2 -10.89 -0.25 33.59
N ILE A 3 -10.86 0.34 32.38
CA ILE A 3 -11.37 1.70 32.13
C ILE A 3 -12.83 1.86 32.62
N SER A 4 -13.22 3.07 33.02
CA SER A 4 -14.60 3.33 33.44
C SER A 4 -15.55 3.27 32.24
N PRO A 5 -16.84 2.92 32.43
CA PRO A 5 -17.82 2.90 31.34
C PRO A 5 -17.97 4.25 30.62
N GLU A 6 -17.82 5.36 31.35
CA GLU A 6 -17.88 6.71 30.80
C GLU A 6 -16.67 6.99 29.88
N LEU A 7 -15.47 6.60 30.31
CA LEU A 7 -14.25 6.76 29.51
C LEU A 7 -14.28 5.85 28.28
N GLN A 8 -14.77 4.62 28.43
CA GLN A 8 -14.97 3.70 27.31
C GLN A 8 -15.92 4.29 26.27
N SER A 9 -17.07 4.82 26.70
CA SER A 9 -18.04 5.46 25.80
C SER A 9 -17.45 6.69 25.11
N ARG A 10 -16.61 7.45 25.81
CA ARG A 10 -15.92 8.62 25.24
C ARG A 10 -14.90 8.23 24.17
N ILE A 11 -14.09 7.19 24.42
CA ILE A 11 -13.11 6.68 23.45
C ILE A 11 -13.83 6.12 22.23
N GLN A 12 -14.88 5.33 22.43
CA GLN A 12 -15.72 4.82 21.34
C GLN A 12 -16.30 5.97 20.50
N GLY A 13 -16.81 7.03 21.13
CA GLY A 13 -17.32 8.20 20.41
C GLY A 13 -16.25 8.94 19.59
N ILE A 14 -14.98 8.91 20.01
CA ILE A 14 -13.86 9.44 19.21
C ILE A 14 -13.57 8.50 18.04
N VAL A 15 -13.51 7.19 18.27
CA VAL A 15 -13.29 6.15 17.25
C VAL A 15 -14.37 6.19 16.17
N ASP A 16 -15.62 6.42 16.54
CA ASP A 16 -16.76 6.46 15.62
C ASP A 16 -16.96 7.83 14.95
N SER A 17 -16.15 8.84 15.31
CA SER A 17 -16.31 10.21 14.80
C SER A 17 -15.97 10.36 13.31
N ALA A 18 -15.18 9.44 12.77
CA ALA A 18 -14.80 9.38 11.36
C ALA A 18 -14.46 7.95 10.94
N PRO A 19 -14.47 7.62 9.63
CA PRO A 19 -14.06 6.30 9.14
C PRO A 19 -12.61 5.94 9.47
N THR A 20 -11.73 6.95 9.60
CA THR A 20 -10.33 6.76 9.96
C THR A 20 -9.95 7.73 11.06
N VAL A 21 -9.51 7.18 12.20
CA VAL A 21 -9.15 7.94 13.40
C VAL A 21 -7.77 7.55 13.90
N LEU A 22 -6.90 8.55 14.09
CA LEU A 22 -5.55 8.37 14.61
C LEU A 22 -5.40 8.99 16.00
N PHE A 23 -5.21 8.16 17.02
CA PHE A 23 -4.72 8.63 18.31
C PHE A 23 -3.21 8.84 18.22
N MET A 24 -2.75 10.07 18.41
CA MET A 24 -1.34 10.44 18.22
C MET A 24 -0.86 11.41 19.29
N LYS A 25 0.47 11.62 19.35
CA LYS A 25 1.08 12.64 20.20
C LYS A 25 1.28 13.92 19.37
N GLY A 26 0.59 14.99 19.72
CA GLY A 26 0.48 16.20 18.91
C GLY A 26 -0.63 16.11 17.86
N ASN A 27 -0.46 16.81 16.74
CA ASN A 27 -1.42 16.84 15.63
C ASN A 27 -0.71 16.65 14.28
N PRO A 28 -1.42 16.45 13.15
CA PRO A 28 -0.79 16.21 11.85
C PRO A 28 0.20 17.29 11.40
N ALA A 29 -0.05 18.57 11.72
CA ALA A 29 0.83 19.68 11.35
C ALA A 29 2.08 19.76 12.25
N THR A 30 1.93 19.43 13.54
CA THR A 30 3.01 19.45 14.54
C THR A 30 3.01 18.17 15.36
N PRO A 31 3.48 17.03 14.79
CA PRO A 31 3.59 15.79 15.53
C PRO A 31 4.70 15.91 16.60
N GLN A 32 4.43 15.44 17.81
CA GLN A 32 5.35 15.52 18.96
C GLN A 32 6.06 14.18 19.24
N CYS A 33 5.93 13.21 18.34
CA CYS A 33 6.60 11.91 18.43
C CYS A 33 6.91 11.39 17.03
N GLY A 34 8.13 10.85 16.83
CA GLY A 34 8.57 10.33 15.53
C GLY A 34 7.68 9.21 14.97
N PHE A 35 7.14 8.33 15.83
CA PHE A 35 6.20 7.29 15.42
C PHE A 35 4.86 7.87 14.95
N SER A 36 4.35 8.89 15.66
CA SER A 36 3.15 9.61 15.23
C SER A 36 3.38 10.33 13.89
N ALA A 37 4.56 10.94 13.69
CA ALA A 37 4.91 11.57 12.43
C ALA A 37 4.96 10.57 11.25
N GLN A 38 5.47 9.35 11.47
CA GLN A 38 5.50 8.31 10.45
C GLN A 38 4.10 7.90 9.99
N VAL A 39 3.17 7.65 10.93
CA VAL A 39 1.79 7.28 10.57
C VAL A 39 1.07 8.43 9.85
N VAL A 40 1.27 9.68 10.28
CA VAL A 40 0.76 10.87 9.58
C VAL A 40 1.28 10.94 8.13
N GLN A 41 2.56 10.68 7.90
CA GLN A 41 3.12 10.69 6.55
C GLN A 41 2.49 9.62 5.65
N VAL A 42 2.24 8.42 6.18
CA VAL A 42 1.55 7.35 5.44
C VAL A 42 0.13 7.77 5.10
N LEU A 43 -0.66 8.20 6.10
CA LEU A 43 -2.06 8.56 5.89
C LEU A 43 -2.22 9.75 4.92
N ASN A 44 -1.38 10.77 5.01
CA ASN A 44 -1.40 11.93 4.10
C ASN A 44 -1.14 11.56 2.62
N ARG A 45 -0.51 10.40 2.34
CA ARG A 45 -0.32 9.91 0.96
C ARG A 45 -1.55 9.18 0.43
N LEU A 46 -2.35 8.61 1.32
CA LEU A 46 -3.46 7.72 0.97
C LEU A 46 -4.80 8.42 1.02
N LEU A 47 -5.02 9.26 2.03
CA LEU A 47 -6.30 9.82 2.34
C LEU A 47 -6.28 11.34 2.16
N PRO A 48 -7.33 11.91 1.55
CA PRO A 48 -7.48 13.37 1.52
C PRO A 48 -7.77 13.92 2.92
N GLU A 49 -8.50 13.18 3.75
CA GLU A 49 -8.93 13.59 5.09
C GLU A 49 -9.02 12.39 6.05
N TYR A 50 -8.68 12.61 7.32
CA TYR A 50 -8.86 11.66 8.43
C TYR A 50 -8.88 12.43 9.76
N GLN A 51 -9.47 11.85 10.81
CA GLN A 51 -9.56 12.49 12.12
C GLN A 51 -8.37 12.11 12.99
N THR A 52 -7.91 13.04 13.83
CA THR A 52 -6.88 12.76 14.83
C THR A 52 -7.31 13.18 16.23
N PHE A 53 -6.81 12.50 17.25
CA PHE A 53 -6.92 12.90 18.65
C PHE A 53 -5.52 13.02 19.28
N ASP A 54 -5.20 14.21 19.82
CA ASP A 54 -3.94 14.42 20.54
C ASP A 54 -4.04 13.89 21.98
N VAL A 55 -3.44 12.72 22.23
CA VAL A 55 -3.45 12.11 23.56
C VAL A 55 -2.59 12.87 24.58
N LEU A 56 -1.77 13.84 24.17
CA LEU A 56 -1.04 14.69 25.12
C LEU A 56 -1.95 15.74 25.76
N SER A 57 -3.08 16.04 25.12
CA SER A 57 -4.07 16.99 25.65
C SER A 57 -4.96 16.39 26.75
N ASP A 58 -5.01 15.05 26.86
CA ASP A 58 -5.89 14.34 27.77
C ASP A 58 -5.24 13.03 28.26
N SER A 59 -4.81 13.01 29.54
CA SER A 59 -4.15 11.86 30.15
C SER A 59 -5.06 10.65 30.32
N ASP A 60 -6.37 10.88 30.53
CA ASP A 60 -7.33 9.79 30.75
C ASP A 60 -7.59 9.07 29.44
N VAL A 61 -7.76 9.80 28.34
CA VAL A 61 -7.85 9.20 27.00
C VAL A 61 -6.53 8.53 26.62
N ARG A 62 -5.38 9.11 26.96
CA ARG A 62 -4.07 8.52 26.66
C ARG A 62 -3.85 7.14 27.27
N GLU A 63 -4.21 6.97 28.53
CA GLU A 63 -4.07 5.67 29.19
C GLU A 63 -5.25 4.77 28.86
N GLY A 64 -6.46 5.34 28.77
CA GLY A 64 -7.68 4.61 28.47
C GLY A 64 -7.67 3.97 27.09
N VAL A 65 -7.14 4.64 26.06
CA VAL A 65 -7.11 4.08 24.69
C VAL A 65 -6.21 2.85 24.60
N LYS A 66 -5.17 2.77 25.43
CA LYS A 66 -4.29 1.57 25.50
C LYS A 66 -5.01 0.37 26.09
N GLU A 67 -5.79 0.60 27.15
CA GLU A 67 -6.62 -0.45 27.75
C GLU A 67 -7.80 -0.82 26.83
N PHE A 68 -8.38 0.15 26.12
CA PHE A 68 -9.49 -0.05 25.18
C PHE A 68 -9.11 -0.97 24.00
N SER A 69 -7.92 -0.77 23.42
CA SER A 69 -7.43 -1.57 22.29
C SER A 69 -6.63 -2.81 22.68
N ASP A 70 -6.41 -3.02 23.98
CA ASP A 70 -5.39 -3.95 24.50
C ASP A 70 -4.01 -3.74 23.84
N TRP A 71 -3.59 -2.47 23.68
CA TRP A 71 -2.34 -2.11 23.00
C TRP A 71 -1.53 -1.05 23.75
N PRO A 72 -0.27 -1.31 24.11
CA PRO A 72 0.45 -0.49 25.09
C PRO A 72 1.02 0.83 24.55
N THR A 73 1.00 1.06 23.23
CA THR A 73 1.74 2.16 22.58
C THR A 73 0.86 3.11 21.79
N ILE A 74 1.42 4.31 21.51
CA ILE A 74 0.83 5.37 20.68
C ILE A 74 1.89 5.72 19.62
N PRO A 75 1.52 5.92 18.34
CA PRO A 75 0.16 6.09 17.81
C PRO A 75 -0.67 4.80 17.72
N GLN A 76 -2.00 4.96 17.65
CA GLN A 76 -2.96 3.90 17.34
C GLN A 76 -3.90 4.36 16.23
N LEU A 77 -4.00 3.58 15.16
CA LEU A 77 -4.90 3.82 14.03
C LEU A 77 -6.15 2.95 14.16
N TYR A 78 -7.30 3.57 13.93
CA TYR A 78 -8.61 2.91 13.85
C TYR A 78 -9.21 3.15 12.48
N VAL A 79 -9.83 2.12 11.91
CA VAL A 79 -10.54 2.18 10.63
C VAL A 79 -11.89 1.49 10.78
N GLY A 80 -12.97 2.13 10.35
CA GLY A 80 -14.32 1.57 10.44
C GLY A 80 -14.78 1.27 11.87
N GLY A 81 -14.22 1.95 12.87
CA GLY A 81 -14.51 1.71 14.29
C GLY A 81 -13.64 0.63 14.96
N GLU A 82 -12.77 -0.04 14.20
CA GLU A 82 -11.93 -1.13 14.68
C GLU A 82 -10.47 -0.72 14.81
N PHE A 83 -9.79 -1.25 15.82
CA PHE A 83 -8.36 -1.03 16.02
C PHE A 83 -7.56 -1.75 14.93
N LEU A 84 -6.79 -0.99 14.14
CA LEU A 84 -5.96 -1.54 13.07
C LEU A 84 -4.55 -1.87 13.56
N GLY A 85 -3.91 -0.96 14.31
CA GLY A 85 -2.55 -1.17 14.78
C GLY A 85 -1.80 0.09 15.22
N GLY A 86 -0.57 -0.15 15.70
CA GLY A 86 0.41 0.91 15.99
C GLY A 86 1.30 1.24 14.79
N CYS A 87 2.31 2.10 14.99
CA CYS A 87 3.17 2.62 13.92
C CYS A 87 3.81 1.56 13.02
N GLU A 88 4.41 0.51 13.59
CA GLU A 88 5.10 -0.51 12.78
C GLU A 88 4.11 -1.36 11.97
N ILE A 89 2.97 -1.75 12.55
CA ILE A 89 1.91 -2.48 11.85
C ILE A 89 1.38 -1.64 10.69
N VAL A 90 1.09 -0.36 10.92
CA VAL A 90 0.60 0.53 9.85
C VAL A 90 1.61 0.67 8.71
N LYS A 91 2.91 0.70 9.02
CA LYS A 91 3.94 0.74 7.98
C LYS A 91 4.06 -0.58 7.22
N GLU A 92 4.03 -1.71 7.93
CA GLU A 92 4.05 -3.03 7.30
C GLU A 92 2.85 -3.21 6.37
N MET A 93 1.65 -2.85 6.83
CA MET A 93 0.42 -2.88 6.02
C MET A 93 0.46 -1.88 4.85
N TYR A 94 1.16 -0.75 4.99
CA TYR A 94 1.37 0.17 3.88
C TYR A 94 2.29 -0.42 2.83
N ASP A 95 3.40 -1.03 3.25
CA ASP A 95 4.39 -1.64 2.37
C ASP A 95 3.86 -2.92 1.69
N SER A 96 3.06 -3.71 2.40
CA SER A 96 2.31 -4.86 1.85
C SER A 96 1.03 -4.45 1.12
N GLY A 97 0.68 -3.17 1.20
CA GLY A 97 -0.51 -2.53 0.67
C GLY A 97 -1.86 -2.95 1.28
N GLU A 98 -1.91 -3.90 2.22
CA GLU A 98 -3.10 -4.28 3.01
C GLU A 98 -3.81 -3.06 3.62
N LEU A 99 -3.07 -2.00 3.92
CA LEU A 99 -3.61 -0.73 4.43
C LEU A 99 -4.57 -0.07 3.43
N HIS A 100 -4.33 -0.19 2.12
CA HIS A 100 -5.23 0.35 1.09
C HIS A 100 -6.58 -0.36 1.12
N GLU A 101 -6.55 -1.69 1.28
CA GLU A 101 -7.76 -2.50 1.39
C GLU A 101 -8.52 -2.17 2.68
N ALA A 102 -7.80 -2.07 3.81
CA ALA A 102 -8.38 -1.68 5.09
C ALA A 102 -9.06 -0.29 5.02
N LEU A 103 -8.46 0.65 4.29
CA LEU A 103 -9.01 2.00 4.09
C LEU A 103 -10.15 2.05 3.05
N GLY A 104 -10.57 0.92 2.50
CA GLY A 104 -11.63 0.86 1.49
C GLY A 104 -11.26 1.59 0.19
N MET A 105 -9.96 1.74 -0.08
CA MET A 105 -9.50 2.35 -1.31
C MET A 105 -9.71 1.35 -2.45
N GLU A 106 -10.62 1.67 -3.37
CA GLU A 106 -10.78 0.89 -4.58
C GLU A 106 -9.46 0.90 -5.37
N ARG A 107 -9.09 -0.28 -5.89
CA ARG A 107 -7.94 -0.45 -6.77
C ARG A 107 -8.05 0.56 -7.90
N ALA A 108 -7.13 1.53 -7.95
CA ALA A 108 -7.07 2.45 -9.07
C ALA A 108 -6.63 1.66 -10.31
N GLU A 109 -7.60 1.26 -11.14
CA GLU A 109 -7.30 0.80 -12.49
C GLU A 109 -6.81 2.00 -13.29
N LEU A 110 -5.50 2.07 -13.53
CA LEU A 110 -5.00 3.00 -14.53
C LEU A 110 -5.53 2.54 -15.88
N SER A 111 -6.13 3.47 -16.62
CA SER A 111 -6.50 3.19 -18.00
C SER A 111 -5.23 2.89 -18.81
N ALA A 112 -5.34 2.03 -19.83
CA ALA A 112 -4.25 1.59 -20.71
C ALA A 112 -3.41 2.73 -21.34
N GLY A 113 -3.85 4.00 -21.23
CA GLY A 113 -3.18 5.16 -21.78
C GLY A 113 -2.18 5.86 -20.84
N GLU A 114 -2.09 5.48 -19.55
CA GLU A 114 -1.19 6.17 -18.60
C GLU A 114 0.19 5.50 -18.45
N VAL A 115 0.28 4.21 -18.76
CA VAL A 115 1.52 3.42 -18.74
C VAL A 115 1.54 2.54 -19.99
N GLU A 116 2.27 2.97 -21.02
CA GLU A 116 2.38 2.24 -22.28
C GLU A 116 3.38 1.08 -22.11
N ILE A 117 2.89 -0.12 -21.91
CA ILE A 117 3.69 -1.36 -21.90
C ILE A 117 3.19 -2.24 -23.04
N SER A 118 4.13 -2.78 -23.82
CA SER A 118 3.84 -3.72 -24.90
C SER A 118 4.31 -5.13 -24.53
N ILE A 119 3.61 -6.15 -25.03
CA ILE A 119 3.97 -7.55 -24.83
C ILE A 119 3.82 -8.34 -26.13
N SER A 120 4.75 -9.26 -26.41
CA SER A 120 4.62 -10.19 -27.55
C SER A 120 3.59 -11.29 -27.26
N ALA A 121 2.98 -11.85 -28.30
CA ALA A 121 1.96 -12.90 -28.15
C ALA A 121 2.51 -14.14 -27.42
N GLU A 122 3.77 -14.49 -27.68
CA GLU A 122 4.46 -15.60 -27.03
C GLU A 122 4.68 -15.34 -25.54
N ALA A 123 5.16 -14.14 -25.19
CA ALA A 123 5.35 -13.74 -23.80
C ALA A 123 4.02 -13.72 -23.05
N GLU A 124 2.96 -13.20 -23.68
CA GLU A 124 1.62 -13.18 -23.10
C GLU A 124 1.13 -14.59 -22.77
N GLN A 125 1.28 -15.54 -23.70
CA GLN A 125 0.83 -16.91 -23.49
C GLN A 125 1.59 -17.61 -22.36
N ILE A 126 2.91 -17.38 -22.26
CA ILE A 126 3.75 -17.94 -21.18
C ILE A 126 3.27 -17.42 -19.82
N LEU A 127 3.10 -16.11 -19.69
CA LEU A 127 2.67 -15.48 -18.43
C LEU A 127 1.24 -15.89 -18.06
N ARG A 128 0.32 -15.95 -19.03
CA ARG A 128 -1.06 -16.41 -18.83
C ARG A 128 -1.10 -17.82 -18.25
N ASN A 129 -0.32 -18.74 -18.81
CA ASN A 129 -0.26 -20.13 -18.36
C ASN A 129 0.31 -20.21 -16.94
N ALA A 130 1.39 -19.48 -16.65
CA ALA A 130 2.00 -19.44 -15.32
C ALA A 130 1.03 -18.86 -14.27
N GLN A 131 0.31 -17.79 -14.61
CA GLN A 131 -0.69 -17.17 -13.74
C GLN A 131 -1.79 -18.16 -13.33
N GLN A 132 -2.32 -18.92 -14.30
CA GLN A 132 -3.35 -19.93 -14.06
C GLN A 132 -2.85 -21.10 -13.21
N GLN A 133 -1.62 -21.55 -13.43
CA GLN A 133 -1.01 -22.65 -12.67
C GLN A 133 -0.74 -22.25 -11.21
N GLN A 134 -0.30 -21.01 -10.98
CA GLN A 134 0.02 -20.51 -9.65
C GLN A 134 -1.18 -19.96 -8.89
N GLN A 135 -2.32 -19.75 -9.56
CA GLN A 135 -3.52 -19.14 -8.98
C GLN A 135 -3.21 -17.81 -8.27
N ALA A 136 -2.36 -17.01 -8.88
CA ALA A 136 -1.83 -15.76 -8.34
C ALA A 136 -1.96 -14.64 -9.36
N GLU A 137 -1.82 -13.38 -8.92
CA GLU A 137 -1.78 -12.22 -9.79
C GLU A 137 -0.36 -11.99 -10.31
N LEU A 138 -0.24 -11.33 -11.45
CA LEU A 138 1.06 -11.03 -12.09
C LEU A 138 1.56 -9.67 -11.61
N HIS A 139 2.69 -9.66 -10.91
CA HIS A 139 3.36 -8.47 -10.44
C HIS A 139 4.50 -8.10 -11.37
N PHE A 140 4.63 -6.81 -11.65
CA PHE A 140 5.74 -6.26 -12.40
C PHE A 140 6.27 -5.04 -11.68
N GLY A 141 7.57 -5.00 -11.47
CA GLY A 141 8.18 -3.80 -10.92
C GLY A 141 9.56 -3.53 -11.46
N ILE A 142 10.01 -2.31 -11.22
CA ILE A 142 11.25 -1.78 -11.75
C ILE A 142 11.94 -1.02 -10.62
N ASP A 143 13.11 -1.49 -10.21
CA ASP A 143 13.86 -0.87 -9.13
C ASP A 143 14.45 0.50 -9.55
N ALA A 144 15.11 1.18 -8.60
CA ALA A 144 15.74 2.47 -8.86
C ALA A 144 16.90 2.43 -9.87
N LYS A 145 17.42 1.23 -10.20
CA LYS A 145 18.47 0.99 -11.21
C LYS A 145 17.88 0.51 -12.54
N PHE A 146 16.57 0.64 -12.72
CA PHE A 146 15.84 0.16 -13.90
C PHE A 146 15.97 -1.36 -14.14
N GLN A 147 16.19 -2.15 -13.08
CA GLN A 147 16.14 -3.61 -13.18
C GLN A 147 14.68 -4.08 -13.06
N PRO A 148 14.12 -4.74 -14.08
CA PRO A 148 12.77 -5.27 -14.04
C PRO A 148 12.72 -6.56 -13.23
N PHE A 149 11.61 -6.76 -12.53
CA PHE A 149 11.23 -8.04 -11.93
C PHE A 149 9.81 -8.41 -12.33
N LEU A 150 9.59 -9.69 -12.61
CA LEU A 150 8.27 -10.28 -12.81
C LEU A 150 8.07 -11.34 -11.74
N GLY A 151 6.93 -11.27 -11.05
CA GLY A 151 6.60 -12.17 -9.96
C GLY A 151 5.14 -12.56 -10.00
N PHE A 152 4.80 -13.60 -9.25
CA PHE A 152 3.44 -14.02 -9.03
C PHE A 152 3.17 -13.99 -7.53
N GLY A 153 2.06 -13.37 -7.14
CA GLY A 153 1.72 -13.17 -5.74
C GLY A 153 0.25 -12.81 -5.54
N PRO A 154 -0.20 -12.74 -4.28
CA PRO A 154 -1.46 -12.11 -3.96
C PRO A 154 -1.36 -10.59 -4.24
N ALA A 155 -2.45 -9.98 -4.69
CA ALA A 155 -2.51 -8.53 -4.82
C ALA A 155 -2.30 -7.87 -3.45
N ALA A 156 -1.43 -6.87 -3.41
CA ALA A 156 -1.13 -6.08 -2.23
C ALA A 156 -2.12 -4.92 -2.04
N GLY A 157 -3.04 -4.63 -2.98
CA GLY A 157 -4.05 -3.57 -2.80
C GLY A 157 -3.57 -2.12 -3.04
N GLY A 158 -2.28 -1.83 -2.83
CA GLY A 158 -1.65 -0.54 -3.18
C GLY A 158 -1.17 -0.41 -4.62
N GLU A 159 -1.38 -1.45 -5.42
CA GLU A 159 -0.82 -1.60 -6.75
C GLU A 159 -1.74 -1.07 -7.84
N LEU A 160 -1.12 -0.48 -8.85
CA LEU A 160 -1.77 -0.06 -10.07
C LEU A 160 -1.97 -1.29 -10.95
N ARG A 161 -3.22 -1.52 -11.32
CA ARG A 161 -3.59 -2.59 -12.25
C ARG A 161 -3.52 -2.06 -13.68
N VAL A 162 -2.47 -2.44 -14.40
CA VAL A 162 -2.19 -1.97 -15.77
C VAL A 162 -2.54 -3.06 -16.78
N PRO A 163 -3.47 -2.80 -17.73
CA PRO A 163 -3.74 -3.74 -18.81
C PRO A 163 -2.57 -3.78 -19.79
N VAL A 164 -2.05 -4.98 -20.07
CA VAL A 164 -0.94 -5.21 -21.01
C VAL A 164 -1.29 -6.41 -21.88
N GLY A 165 -1.57 -6.17 -23.16
CA GLY A 165 -2.15 -7.19 -24.03
C GLY A 165 -3.48 -7.71 -23.47
N GLY A 166 -3.63 -9.03 -23.37
CA GLY A 166 -4.76 -9.68 -22.70
C GLY A 166 -4.57 -9.98 -21.20
N LEU A 167 -3.57 -9.40 -20.54
CA LEU A 167 -3.22 -9.61 -19.14
C LEU A 167 -3.34 -8.32 -18.32
N PHE A 168 -3.29 -8.47 -16.99
CA PHE A 168 -3.19 -7.35 -16.05
C PHE A 168 -1.94 -7.50 -15.21
N PHE A 169 -1.16 -6.43 -15.17
CA PHE A 169 0.07 -6.34 -14.40
C PHE A 169 -0.19 -5.47 -13.18
N LEU A 170 0.23 -5.92 -12.01
CA LEU A 170 0.21 -5.15 -10.77
C LEU A 170 1.57 -4.47 -10.60
N LEU A 171 1.58 -3.14 -10.56
CA LEU A 171 2.78 -2.32 -10.42
C LEU A 171 2.61 -1.35 -9.24
N ASP A 172 3.65 -1.11 -8.46
CA ASP A 172 3.67 0.07 -7.59
C ASP A 172 3.76 1.38 -8.41
N ARG A 173 3.50 2.52 -7.77
CA ARG A 173 3.51 3.84 -8.42
C ARG A 173 4.85 4.22 -9.04
N ASP A 174 5.97 3.88 -8.39
CA ASP A 174 7.30 4.21 -8.87
C ASP A 174 7.67 3.33 -10.08
N SER A 175 7.34 2.04 -10.01
CA SER A 175 7.49 1.07 -11.10
C SER A 175 6.67 1.49 -12.31
N ALA A 176 5.42 1.90 -12.13
CA ALA A 176 4.57 2.41 -13.22
C ALA A 176 5.17 3.65 -13.91
N ALA A 177 5.78 4.56 -13.15
CA ALA A 177 6.49 5.71 -13.72
C ALA A 177 7.71 5.29 -14.55
N ARG A 178 8.46 4.27 -14.10
CA ARG A 178 9.65 3.74 -14.79
C ARG A 178 9.30 2.83 -15.98
N ALA A 179 8.13 2.22 -15.99
CA ALA A 179 7.69 1.25 -17.00
C ALA A 179 7.21 1.88 -18.31
N ARG A 180 7.20 3.21 -18.42
CA ARG A 180 6.71 3.92 -19.61
C ARG A 180 7.52 3.54 -20.86
N GLY A 181 6.81 2.98 -21.85
CA GLY A 181 7.39 2.51 -23.10
C GLY A 181 8.08 1.16 -23.00
N ALA A 182 7.92 0.42 -21.90
CA ALA A 182 8.56 -0.88 -21.75
C ALA A 182 7.98 -1.91 -22.74
N SER A 183 8.82 -2.85 -23.17
CA SER A 183 8.40 -3.96 -24.03
C SER A 183 8.85 -5.29 -23.46
N ILE A 184 7.91 -6.24 -23.38
CA ILE A 184 8.15 -7.60 -22.88
C ILE A 184 8.11 -8.56 -24.06
N THR A 185 9.22 -9.25 -24.31
CA THR A 185 9.35 -10.19 -25.43
C THR A 185 9.96 -11.50 -24.96
N VAL A 186 9.94 -12.50 -25.84
CA VAL A 186 10.66 -13.77 -25.62
C VAL A 186 11.92 -13.75 -26.47
N VAL A 187 13.05 -14.09 -25.86
CA VAL A 187 14.32 -14.26 -26.57
C VAL A 187 14.83 -15.69 -26.38
N ASP A 188 15.39 -16.24 -27.45
CA ASP A 188 16.08 -17.53 -27.40
C ASP A 188 17.46 -17.36 -26.77
N THR A 189 17.81 -18.28 -25.89
CA THR A 189 19.13 -18.38 -25.26
C THR A 189 19.67 -19.79 -25.41
N GLU A 190 20.96 -19.96 -25.10
CA GLU A 190 21.61 -21.27 -25.10
C GLU A 190 20.95 -22.28 -24.14
N HIS A 191 20.16 -21.79 -23.16
CA HIS A 191 19.45 -22.60 -22.16
C HIS A 191 17.93 -22.65 -22.39
N GLY A 192 17.45 -22.23 -23.58
CA GLY A 192 16.02 -22.18 -23.92
C GLY A 192 15.48 -20.75 -24.01
N GLN A 193 14.16 -20.60 -23.96
CA GLN A 193 13.48 -19.31 -24.07
C GLN A 193 13.43 -18.59 -22.72
N ARG A 194 13.70 -17.28 -22.71
CA ARG A 194 13.51 -16.41 -21.55
C ARG A 194 12.68 -15.18 -21.91
N LEU A 195 12.01 -14.63 -20.91
CA LEU A 195 11.42 -13.30 -21.03
C LEU A 195 12.53 -12.25 -21.00
N ASP A 196 12.43 -11.27 -21.89
CA ASP A 196 13.29 -10.11 -21.96
C ASP A 196 12.43 -8.85 -21.85
N VAL A 197 12.86 -7.91 -21.01
CA VAL A 197 12.13 -6.68 -20.73
C VAL A 197 13.04 -5.51 -21.11
N ASP A 198 12.68 -4.81 -22.18
CA ASP A 198 13.36 -3.56 -22.56
C ASP A 198 12.65 -2.36 -21.93
N ILE A 199 13.40 -1.46 -21.32
CA ILE A 199 12.89 -0.24 -20.70
C ILE A 199 13.62 0.95 -21.33
N PRO A 200 13.02 1.64 -22.32
CA PRO A 200 13.68 2.75 -23.02
C PRO A 200 14.12 3.88 -22.09
N ALA A 201 13.35 4.14 -21.03
CA ALA A 201 13.67 5.16 -20.02
C ALA A 201 15.01 4.93 -19.31
N ALA A 202 15.47 3.66 -19.19
CA ALA A 202 16.77 3.33 -18.61
C ALA A 202 17.94 3.86 -19.44
N ARG A 203 17.75 4.06 -20.74
CA ARG A 203 18.78 4.51 -21.69
C ARG A 203 18.93 6.03 -21.76
N ALA A 204 17.91 6.78 -21.33
CA ALA A 204 17.87 8.24 -21.42
C ALA A 204 18.57 8.96 -20.23
N GLY A 205 18.93 8.22 -19.17
CA GLY A 205 19.60 8.74 -17.98
C GLY A 205 21.10 8.42 -17.88
N GLY A 206 21.73 7.98 -18.97
CA GLY A 206 23.17 7.68 -19.07
C GLY A 206 23.98 8.83 -19.64
#